data_AF-A0A0S7XQ56-F1
#
_entry.id   AF-A0A0S7XQ56-F1
#
_cell.length_a   1.000
_cell.length_b   1.000
_cell.length_c   1.000
_cell.angle_alpha   90.00
_cell.angle_beta   90.00
_cell.angle_gamma   90.00
#
_symmetry.space_group_name_H-M   'P 1'
#
loop_
_entity.id
_entity.type
_entity.pdbx_description
1 polymer ?
#
loop_
_entity_poly.entity_id
_entity_poly.type
_entity_poly.pdbx_seq_one_letter_code
_entity_poly.pdbx_strand_id
1 'polypeptide(L)'
;MTSSIVFPIDIFVSTLPPQQGKSDDIEEVLGKLTKNSPILLFGYTHREKPAHPSAIAVFTKEILPVMKKRGYRDLVIEVFPAGEPDDPIEQELKQFNATGKIGEEMLKFINVLDGSNFVLLLWTAHKLGIQIHSGGVDYATREETVLHSDFVLGNSEAFKKANEQIVKNAQTKILGLHKQKRKVFALNGCLHNDLDPLPEKAFQSFGAPLVKDTPNVLEIDLVIPELSLRKSYYKDLALTKIQKKNWRNFVPKQGVKLVPGKSKKSYLIFWPWGKRD
;
A
#
# COMPACT_ATOMS: atom_id res chain seq x y z
N MET A 1 -28.60 -38.29 -26.61
CA MET A 1 -28.65 -36.86 -26.26
C MET A 1 -29.12 -36.82 -24.82
N THR A 2 -28.31 -36.55 -23.80
CA THR A 2 -27.36 -35.45 -23.58
C THR A 2 -26.16 -35.96 -22.78
N SER A 3 -24.94 -35.77 -23.30
CA SER A 3 -23.69 -36.05 -22.59
C SER A 3 -23.26 -34.79 -21.83
N SER A 4 -23.32 -34.82 -20.51
CA SER A 4 -22.75 -33.77 -19.67
C SER A 4 -21.25 -34.01 -19.50
N ILE A 5 -20.44 -33.23 -20.22
CA ILE A 5 -18.99 -33.21 -20.05
C ILE A 5 -18.69 -32.44 -18.77
N VAL A 6 -18.28 -33.18 -17.74
CA VAL A 6 -17.70 -32.62 -16.51
C VAL A 6 -16.26 -32.26 -16.83
N PHE A 7 -15.95 -30.97 -16.89
CA PHE A 7 -14.57 -30.50 -16.93
C PHE A 7 -13.95 -30.65 -15.54
N PRO A 8 -12.86 -31.41 -15.36
CA PRO A 8 -12.07 -31.30 -14.14
C PRO A 8 -11.39 -29.92 -14.14
N ILE A 9 -11.71 -29.13 -13.12
CA ILE A 9 -10.95 -27.93 -12.77
C ILE A 9 -9.62 -28.44 -12.22
N ASP A 10 -8.62 -28.54 -13.09
CA ASP A 10 -7.23 -28.71 -12.70
C ASP A 10 -6.79 -27.44 -11.94
N ILE A 11 -6.89 -27.51 -10.62
CA ILE A 11 -6.24 -26.57 -9.72
C ILE A 11 -4.74 -26.86 -9.81
N PHE A 12 -4.06 -26.20 -10.77
CA PHE A 12 -2.62 -26.01 -10.72
C PHE A 12 -2.29 -25.11 -9.51
N VAL A 13 -2.26 -25.70 -8.32
CA VAL A 13 -1.49 -25.16 -7.21
C VAL A 13 -0.05 -25.22 -7.67
N SER A 14 0.54 -24.07 -8.02
CA SER A 14 1.95 -24.02 -8.41
C SER A 14 2.79 -24.61 -7.28
N THR A 15 3.33 -25.79 -7.50
CA THR A 15 4.27 -26.51 -6.63
C THR A 15 5.67 -25.89 -6.72
N LEU A 16 5.77 -24.58 -6.49
CA LEU A 16 7.05 -24.03 -6.09
C LEU A 16 7.26 -24.42 -4.63
N PRO A 17 8.26 -25.27 -4.32
CA PRO A 17 8.60 -25.52 -2.93
C PRO A 17 8.91 -24.18 -2.24
N PRO A 18 8.56 -24.00 -0.96
CA PRO A 18 8.98 -22.83 -0.22
C PRO A 18 10.50 -22.82 -0.24
N GLN A 19 11.10 -21.97 -1.09
CA GLN A 19 12.52 -21.73 -1.01
C GLN A 19 12.79 -21.27 0.42
N GLN A 20 13.63 -22.03 1.13
CA GLN A 20 14.32 -21.55 2.32
C GLN A 20 15.21 -20.39 1.85
N GLY A 21 14.59 -19.22 1.68
CA GLY A 21 15.19 -18.07 1.02
C GLY A 21 16.40 -17.60 1.79
N LYS A 22 17.51 -17.41 1.08
CA LYS A 22 18.60 -16.55 1.53
C LYS A 22 18.00 -15.17 1.86
N SER A 23 18.58 -14.53 2.87
CA SER A 23 18.37 -13.12 3.18
C SER A 23 18.81 -12.30 1.96
N ASP A 24 17.88 -11.59 1.33
CA ASP A 24 18.20 -10.70 0.21
C ASP A 24 18.28 -9.25 0.70
N ASP A 25 19.01 -8.40 -0.01
CA ASP A 25 18.99 -6.96 0.16
C ASP A 25 17.72 -6.35 -0.45
N ILE A 26 17.18 -5.29 0.15
CA ILE A 26 15.90 -4.68 -0.30
C ILE A 26 16.00 -4.12 -1.73
N GLU A 27 17.16 -3.59 -2.13
CA GLU A 27 17.40 -3.08 -3.48
C GLU A 27 17.43 -4.22 -4.51
N GLU A 28 17.94 -5.38 -4.12
CA GLU A 28 17.92 -6.59 -4.96
C GLU A 28 16.49 -7.12 -5.12
N VAL A 29 15.75 -7.27 -4.03
CA VAL A 29 14.35 -7.75 -4.05
C VAL A 29 13.48 -6.87 -4.92
N LEU A 30 13.47 -5.57 -4.67
CA LEU A 30 12.68 -4.63 -5.47
C LEU A 30 13.24 -4.51 -6.89
N GLY A 31 14.55 -4.69 -7.08
CA GLY A 31 15.15 -4.71 -8.40
C GLY A 31 14.59 -5.80 -9.31
N LYS A 32 14.34 -6.99 -8.76
CA LYS A 32 13.72 -8.11 -9.48
C LYS A 32 12.27 -7.79 -9.86
N LEU A 33 11.51 -7.14 -8.97
CA LEU A 33 10.08 -6.86 -9.16
C LEU A 33 9.80 -5.68 -10.09
N THR A 34 10.61 -4.62 -10.02
CA THR A 34 10.30 -3.33 -10.66
C THR A 34 10.68 -3.20 -12.13
N LYS A 35 11.30 -4.23 -12.72
CA LYS A 35 11.88 -4.15 -14.08
C LYS A 35 10.86 -3.75 -15.15
N ASN A 36 9.64 -4.25 -15.07
CA ASN A 36 8.61 -4.10 -16.11
C ASN A 36 7.29 -3.49 -15.62
N SER A 37 7.22 -3.07 -14.36
CA SER A 37 5.94 -2.70 -13.72
C SER A 37 5.84 -1.19 -13.58
N PRO A 38 5.08 -0.47 -14.41
CA PRO A 38 4.96 0.99 -14.30
C PRO A 38 4.24 1.44 -13.03
N ILE A 39 3.52 0.53 -12.37
CA ILE A 39 2.73 0.80 -11.17
C ILE A 39 3.09 -0.21 -10.07
N LEU A 40 3.39 0.29 -8.87
CA LEU A 40 3.60 -0.51 -7.66
C LEU A 40 2.68 -0.06 -6.54
N LEU A 41 2.00 -0.98 -5.89
CA LEU A 41 1.11 -0.71 -4.77
C LEU A 41 1.74 -1.26 -3.50
N PHE A 42 2.10 -0.39 -2.55
CA PHE A 42 2.67 -0.79 -1.28
C PHE A 42 1.60 -0.76 -0.18
N GLY A 43 1.27 -1.94 0.32
CA GLY A 43 0.34 -2.13 1.43
C GLY A 43 1.05 -2.06 2.77
N TYR A 44 0.48 -1.37 3.74
CA TYR A 44 0.96 -1.42 5.12
C TYR A 44 -0.17 -1.62 6.11
N THR A 45 0.19 -1.93 7.35
CA THR A 45 -0.73 -1.97 8.48
C THR A 45 -0.33 -0.91 9.49
N HIS A 46 -1.30 -0.20 10.06
CA HIS A 46 -1.03 0.83 11.07
C HIS A 46 -0.41 0.24 12.33
N ARG A 47 0.42 1.02 13.01
CA ARG A 47 0.92 0.66 14.34
C ARG A 47 -0.08 1.07 15.41
N GLU A 48 -0.39 0.16 16.35
CA GLU A 48 -1.25 0.47 17.50
C GLU A 48 -0.55 1.34 18.56
N LYS A 49 0.79 1.28 18.62
CA LYS A 49 1.58 1.93 19.67
C LYS A 49 2.84 2.57 19.09
N PRO A 50 3.22 3.79 19.53
CA PRO A 50 4.44 4.45 19.09
C PRO A 50 5.73 3.65 19.33
N ALA A 51 5.73 2.74 20.31
CA ALA A 51 6.88 1.88 20.63
C ALA A 51 7.13 0.75 19.62
N HIS A 52 6.16 0.45 18.73
CA HIS A 52 6.36 -0.53 17.67
C HIS A 52 7.01 0.11 16.43
N PRO A 53 7.80 -0.65 15.66
CA PRO A 53 8.33 -0.16 14.39
C PRO A 53 7.19 0.29 13.46
N SER A 54 7.40 1.40 12.76
CA SER A 54 6.43 1.93 11.81
C SER A 54 6.74 1.44 10.40
N ALA A 55 5.73 0.88 9.72
CA ALA A 55 5.84 0.54 8.32
C ALA A 55 6.09 1.78 7.44
N ILE A 56 5.56 2.94 7.82
CA ILE A 56 5.84 4.23 7.15
C ILE A 56 7.33 4.59 7.28
N ALA A 57 7.91 4.43 8.47
CA ALA A 57 9.33 4.70 8.69
C ALA A 57 10.21 3.75 7.85
N VAL A 58 9.91 2.44 7.85
CA VAL A 58 10.63 1.45 7.05
C VAL A 58 10.52 1.76 5.56
N PHE A 59 9.30 2.03 5.08
CA PHE A 59 9.07 2.43 3.70
C PHE A 59 9.88 3.66 3.32
N THR A 60 9.90 4.68 4.19
CA THR A 60 10.62 5.91 3.97
C THR A 60 12.13 5.70 3.87
N LYS A 61 12.70 4.93 4.81
CA LYS A 61 14.16 4.74 4.90
C LYS A 61 14.70 3.76 3.86
N GLU A 62 13.95 2.69 3.57
CA GLU A 62 14.46 1.55 2.79
C GLU A 62 13.86 1.47 1.39
N ILE A 63 12.60 1.87 1.20
CA ILE A 63 11.89 1.68 -0.08
C ILE A 63 11.99 2.93 -0.97
N LEU A 64 11.75 4.13 -0.43
CA LEU A 64 11.79 5.37 -1.21
C LEU A 64 13.09 5.58 -1.99
N PRO A 65 14.29 5.37 -1.41
CA PRO A 65 15.54 5.54 -2.15
C PRO A 65 15.63 4.58 -3.35
N VAL A 66 15.14 3.35 -3.19
CA VAL A 66 15.12 2.36 -4.26
C VAL A 66 14.13 2.79 -5.36
N MET A 67 12.94 3.27 -4.99
CA MET A 67 11.95 3.79 -5.95
C MET A 67 12.53 4.95 -6.77
N LYS A 68 13.23 5.88 -6.12
CA LYS A 68 13.96 6.97 -6.80
C LYS A 68 14.97 6.42 -7.82
N LYS A 69 15.84 5.50 -7.42
CA LYS A 69 16.83 4.88 -8.32
C LYS A 69 16.17 4.18 -9.52
N ARG A 70 14.98 3.59 -9.34
CA ARG A 70 14.23 2.85 -10.37
C ARG A 70 13.34 3.72 -11.28
N GLY A 71 13.40 5.04 -11.10
CA GLY A 71 12.71 6.00 -11.96
C GLY A 71 11.28 6.32 -11.55
N TYR A 72 10.81 5.84 -10.40
CA TYR A 72 9.53 6.27 -9.86
C TYR A 72 9.66 7.68 -9.29
N ARG A 73 8.73 8.56 -9.65
CA ARG A 73 8.74 9.98 -9.26
C ARG A 73 7.42 10.42 -8.64
N ASP A 74 6.45 9.53 -8.55
CA ASP A 74 5.08 9.84 -8.17
C ASP A 74 4.60 8.87 -7.12
N LEU A 75 4.36 9.41 -5.92
CA LEU A 75 3.84 8.69 -4.78
C LEU A 75 2.41 9.15 -4.50
N VAL A 76 1.44 8.26 -4.70
CA VAL A 76 0.03 8.47 -4.34
C VAL A 76 -0.22 7.91 -2.93
N ILE A 77 -0.81 8.70 -2.04
CA ILE A 77 -1.07 8.25 -0.65
C ILE A 77 -2.50 8.54 -0.19
N GLU A 78 -3.08 7.57 0.51
CA GLU A 78 -4.45 7.64 1.04
C GLU A 78 -4.66 8.72 2.11
N VAL A 79 -3.58 9.14 2.80
CA VAL A 79 -3.72 10.06 3.94
C VAL A 79 -4.19 11.43 3.50
N PHE A 80 -3.86 11.86 2.28
CA PHE A 80 -4.32 13.14 1.75
C PHE A 80 -5.59 12.97 0.93
N PRO A 81 -6.68 13.67 1.29
CA PRO A 81 -7.90 13.64 0.51
C PRO A 81 -7.70 14.25 -0.87
N ALA A 82 -8.50 13.81 -1.84
CA ALA A 82 -8.55 14.38 -3.16
C ALA A 82 -9.51 15.58 -3.16
N GLY A 83 -9.00 16.74 -3.58
CA GLY A 83 -9.77 17.97 -3.72
C GLY A 83 -9.85 18.47 -5.15
N GLU A 84 -10.63 19.54 -5.33
CA GLU A 84 -10.57 20.39 -6.52
C GLU A 84 -9.25 21.20 -6.53
N PRO A 85 -8.79 21.69 -7.69
CA PRO A 85 -7.51 22.39 -7.78
C PRO A 85 -7.35 23.57 -6.83
N ASP A 86 -8.45 24.27 -6.52
CA ASP A 86 -8.46 25.45 -5.64
C ASP A 86 -8.68 25.11 -4.16
N ASP A 87 -8.90 23.83 -3.83
CA ASP A 87 -9.01 23.40 -2.44
C ASP A 87 -7.67 23.58 -1.71
N PRO A 88 -7.68 23.99 -0.42
CA PRO A 88 -6.46 24.20 0.36
C PRO A 88 -5.50 23.01 0.34
N ILE A 89 -6.01 21.78 0.39
CA ILE A 89 -5.16 20.59 0.38
C ILE A 89 -4.37 20.42 -0.92
N GLU A 90 -4.99 20.67 -2.09
CA GLU A 90 -4.32 20.52 -3.39
C GLU A 90 -3.32 21.66 -3.63
N GLN A 91 -3.65 22.88 -3.20
CA GLN A 91 -2.73 24.02 -3.23
C GLN A 91 -1.50 23.78 -2.34
N GLU A 92 -1.70 23.25 -1.13
CA GLU A 92 -0.59 22.91 -0.23
C GLU A 92 0.24 21.73 -0.76
N LEU A 93 -0.36 20.69 -1.34
CA LEU A 93 0.38 19.61 -2.00
C LEU A 93 1.24 20.12 -3.16
N LYS A 94 0.70 21.02 -3.97
CA LYS A 94 1.46 21.69 -5.04
C LYS A 94 2.62 22.52 -4.49
N GLN A 95 2.38 23.32 -3.45
CA GLN A 95 3.41 24.11 -2.78
C GLN A 95 4.49 23.23 -2.15
N PHE A 96 4.09 22.15 -1.48
CA PHE A 96 4.99 21.18 -0.88
C PHE A 96 5.88 20.53 -1.94
N ASN A 97 5.31 20.08 -3.06
CA ASN A 97 6.08 19.49 -4.15
C ASN A 97 7.10 20.47 -4.74
N ALA A 98 6.82 21.77 -4.74
CA ALA A 98 7.71 22.81 -5.22
C ALA A 98 8.79 23.24 -4.19
N THR A 99 8.45 23.27 -2.90
CA THR A 99 9.25 23.97 -1.87
C THR A 99 9.67 23.11 -0.68
N GLY A 100 9.07 21.94 -0.51
CA GLY A 100 9.23 21.08 0.66
C GLY A 100 8.52 21.57 1.93
N LYS A 101 7.84 22.72 1.87
CA LYS A 101 7.09 23.29 2.99
C LYS A 101 5.78 22.50 3.18
N ILE A 102 5.59 21.92 4.36
CA ILE A 102 4.33 21.29 4.76
C ILE A 102 3.40 22.40 5.26
N GLY A 103 2.19 22.48 4.70
CA GLY A 103 1.18 23.45 5.10
C GLY A 103 0.30 22.98 6.26
N GLU A 104 -0.59 23.86 6.71
CA GLU A 104 -1.44 23.61 7.88
C GLU A 104 -2.53 22.59 7.58
N GLU A 105 -3.09 22.62 6.36
CA GLU A 105 -4.10 21.67 5.94
C GLU A 105 -3.53 20.25 5.83
N MET A 106 -2.33 20.10 5.26
CA MET A 106 -1.61 18.82 5.23
C MET A 106 -1.34 18.26 6.64
N LEU A 107 -1.00 19.13 7.59
CA LEU A 107 -0.74 18.73 8.98
C LEU A 107 -1.96 18.10 9.64
N LYS A 108 -3.18 18.56 9.33
CA LYS A 108 -4.42 17.99 9.88
C LYS A 108 -4.53 16.48 9.59
N PHE A 109 -4.18 16.06 8.38
CA PHE A 109 -4.34 14.66 7.96
C PHE A 109 -3.23 13.75 8.44
N ILE A 110 -1.96 14.18 8.38
CA ILE A 110 -0.85 13.31 8.78
C ILE A 110 -0.82 13.04 10.29
N ASN A 111 -1.37 13.95 11.09
CA ASN A 111 -1.44 13.82 12.55
C ASN A 111 -2.48 12.80 13.02
N VAL A 112 -3.42 12.37 12.17
CA VAL A 112 -4.45 11.38 12.54
C VAL A 112 -3.88 9.98 12.77
N LEU A 113 -2.77 9.64 12.11
CA LEU A 113 -2.25 8.26 12.05
C LEU A 113 -0.86 8.11 12.67
N ASP A 114 0.15 8.70 12.02
CA ASP A 114 1.56 8.48 12.36
C ASP A 114 2.40 9.73 12.03
N GLY A 115 1.96 10.88 12.58
CA GLY A 115 2.41 12.21 12.17
C GLY A 115 3.92 12.35 11.99
N SER A 116 4.72 11.97 12.99
CA SER A 116 6.19 12.05 12.90
C SER A 116 6.79 11.23 11.73
N ASN A 117 6.25 10.05 11.43
CA ASN A 117 6.75 9.21 10.35
C ASN A 117 6.23 9.66 8.98
N PHE A 118 5.03 10.26 8.91
CA PHE A 118 4.57 10.92 7.69
C PHE A 118 5.36 12.20 7.40
N VAL A 119 5.71 13.01 8.41
CA VAL A 119 6.64 14.14 8.22
C VAL A 119 7.98 13.66 7.67
N LEU A 120 8.53 12.58 8.23
CA LEU A 120 9.75 11.94 7.72
C LEU A 120 9.59 11.48 6.26
N LEU A 121 8.47 10.84 5.92
CA LEU A 121 8.11 10.41 4.56
C LEU A 121 8.12 11.58 3.58
N LEU A 122 7.40 12.65 3.92
CA LEU A 122 7.27 13.83 3.07
C LEU A 122 8.63 14.47 2.81
N TRP A 123 9.37 14.82 3.86
CA TRP A 123 10.69 15.45 3.68
C TRP A 123 11.66 14.58 2.89
N THR A 124 11.63 13.26 3.11
CA THR A 124 12.48 12.32 2.36
C THR A 124 12.06 12.26 0.90
N ALA A 125 10.76 12.18 0.61
CA ALA A 125 10.23 12.21 -0.76
C ALA A 125 10.63 13.51 -1.48
N HIS A 126 10.48 14.67 -0.83
CA HIS A 126 10.89 15.95 -1.39
C HIS A 126 12.39 16.01 -1.69
N LYS A 127 13.25 15.59 -0.74
CA LYS A 127 14.71 15.52 -0.95
C LYS A 127 15.09 14.60 -2.11
N LEU A 128 14.34 13.53 -2.32
CA LEU A 128 14.52 12.61 -3.45
C LEU A 128 13.86 13.12 -4.75
N GLY A 129 13.15 14.25 -4.74
CA GLY A 129 12.40 14.74 -5.89
C GLY A 129 11.30 13.78 -6.33
N ILE A 130 10.60 13.18 -5.36
CA ILE A 130 9.40 12.38 -5.54
C ILE A 130 8.21 13.28 -5.22
N GLN A 131 7.29 13.40 -6.17
CA GLN A 131 6.05 14.16 -6.03
C GLN A 131 5.03 13.36 -5.22
N ILE A 132 4.39 14.03 -4.27
CA ILE A 132 3.30 13.50 -3.46
C ILE A 132 1.97 13.89 -4.11
N HIS A 133 1.05 12.92 -4.16
CA HIS A 133 -0.29 13.10 -4.72
C HIS A 133 -1.34 12.58 -3.75
N SER A 134 -2.50 13.23 -3.74
CA SER A 134 -3.70 12.79 -3.04
C SER A 134 -4.26 11.50 -3.65
N GLY A 135 -4.73 10.61 -2.77
CA GLY A 135 -5.45 9.38 -3.13
C GLY A 135 -6.48 8.96 -2.09
N GLY A 136 -6.73 9.81 -1.09
CA GLY A 136 -7.63 9.55 0.03
C GLY A 136 -9.11 9.77 -0.28
N VAL A 137 -9.87 10.05 0.78
CA VAL A 137 -11.30 10.42 0.70
C VAL A 137 -11.50 11.72 -0.09
N ASP A 138 -12.75 12.08 -0.39
CA ASP A 138 -13.03 13.39 -1.00
C ASP A 138 -12.80 14.51 0.03
N TYR A 139 -12.12 15.58 -0.37
CA TYR A 139 -11.84 16.72 0.51
C TYR A 139 -13.13 17.35 1.05
N ALA A 140 -14.17 17.41 0.24
CA ALA A 140 -15.48 17.95 0.62
C ALA A 140 -16.15 17.18 1.77
N THR A 141 -15.85 15.90 1.97
CA THR A 141 -16.46 15.04 3.00
C THR A 141 -15.48 14.65 4.12
N ARG A 142 -14.34 15.34 4.22
CA ARG A 142 -13.27 15.01 5.18
C ARG A 142 -13.71 15.02 6.65
N GLU A 143 -14.57 15.97 7.02
CA GLU A 143 -15.06 16.15 8.40
C GLU A 143 -16.05 15.06 8.80
N GLU A 144 -16.77 14.49 7.83
CA GLU A 144 -17.72 13.38 8.03
C GLU A 144 -17.01 12.02 8.02
N THR A 145 -15.73 11.98 7.64
CA THR A 145 -14.97 10.75 7.41
C THR A 145 -13.68 10.74 8.25
N VAL A 146 -12.53 10.98 7.65
CA VAL A 146 -11.20 10.76 8.25
C VAL A 146 -10.87 11.70 9.40
N LEU A 147 -11.53 12.86 9.49
CA LEU A 147 -11.37 13.80 10.62
C LEU A 147 -12.43 13.61 11.71
N HIS A 148 -13.42 12.74 11.50
CA HIS A 148 -14.45 12.46 12.50
C HIS A 148 -13.91 11.55 13.61
N SER A 149 -14.12 11.93 14.88
CA SER A 149 -13.57 11.22 16.05
C SER A 149 -14.00 9.76 16.16
N ASP A 150 -15.24 9.44 15.74
CA ASP A 150 -15.81 8.09 15.81
C ASP A 150 -15.86 7.34 14.47
N PHE A 151 -15.11 7.80 13.47
CA PHE A 151 -15.18 7.29 12.09
C PHE A 151 -15.18 5.76 11.97
N VAL A 152 -14.26 5.07 12.66
CA VAL A 152 -14.08 3.61 12.54
C VAL A 152 -15.07 2.81 13.40
N LEU A 153 -15.54 3.37 14.52
CA LEU A 153 -16.30 2.64 15.53
C LEU A 153 -17.80 2.98 15.55
N GLY A 154 -18.20 4.13 15.00
CA GLY A 154 -19.54 4.70 15.17
C GLY A 154 -20.42 4.76 13.91
N ASN A 155 -19.88 4.60 12.70
CA ASN A 155 -20.65 4.80 11.46
C ASN A 155 -20.18 3.90 10.31
N SER A 156 -20.78 2.71 10.19
CA SER A 156 -20.44 1.73 9.14
C SER A 156 -20.68 2.24 7.73
N GLU A 157 -21.64 3.15 7.53
CA GLU A 157 -21.93 3.77 6.24
C GLU A 157 -20.85 4.80 5.87
N ALA A 158 -20.46 5.68 6.80
CA ALA A 158 -19.35 6.62 6.57
C ALA A 158 -18.03 5.89 6.31
N PHE A 159 -17.76 4.80 7.04
CA PHE A 159 -16.60 3.96 6.79
C PHE A 159 -16.63 3.36 5.38
N LYS A 160 -17.77 2.80 4.95
CA LYS A 160 -17.92 2.26 3.60
C LYS A 160 -17.73 3.34 2.53
N LYS A 161 -18.39 4.50 2.69
CA LYS A 161 -18.28 5.67 1.79
C LYS A 161 -16.83 6.14 1.66
N ALA A 162 -16.11 6.25 2.76
CA ALA A 162 -14.70 6.63 2.76
C ALA A 162 -13.82 5.61 2.00
N ASN A 163 -14.05 4.31 2.19
CA ASN A 163 -13.34 3.27 1.43
C ASN A 163 -13.62 3.39 -0.08
N GLU A 164 -14.87 3.59 -0.47
CA GLU A 164 -15.25 3.77 -1.88
C GLU A 164 -14.61 5.02 -2.49
N GLN A 165 -14.52 6.12 -1.73
CA GLN A 165 -13.83 7.35 -2.14
C GLN A 165 -12.32 7.11 -2.31
N ILE A 166 -11.65 6.49 -1.34
CA ILE A 166 -10.22 6.13 -1.43
C ILE A 166 -9.98 5.30 -2.69
N VAL A 167 -10.80 4.27 -2.93
CA VAL A 167 -10.69 3.40 -4.11
C VAL A 167 -10.77 4.22 -5.39
N LYS A 168 -11.83 5.02 -5.53
CA LYS A 168 -12.05 5.86 -6.72
C LYS A 168 -10.90 6.85 -6.94
N ASN A 169 -10.49 7.56 -5.90
CA ASN A 169 -9.56 8.67 -5.98
C ASN A 169 -8.12 8.19 -6.23
N ALA A 170 -7.66 7.18 -5.49
CA ALA A 170 -6.36 6.55 -5.73
C ALA A 170 -6.29 5.97 -7.14
N GLN A 171 -7.29 5.20 -7.58
CA GLN A 171 -7.31 4.62 -8.92
C GLN A 171 -7.25 5.70 -10.00
N THR A 172 -8.08 6.74 -9.88
CA THR A 172 -8.14 7.85 -10.84
C THR A 172 -6.80 8.56 -10.96
N LYS A 173 -6.16 8.88 -9.82
CA LYS A 173 -4.85 9.53 -9.80
C LYS A 173 -3.77 8.65 -10.43
N ILE A 174 -3.69 7.38 -10.02
CA ILE A 174 -2.70 6.42 -10.53
C ILE A 174 -2.85 6.23 -12.04
N LEU A 175 -4.07 6.00 -12.53
CA LEU A 175 -4.32 5.84 -13.97
C LEU A 175 -4.05 7.12 -14.75
N GLY A 176 -4.39 8.28 -14.21
CA GLY A 176 -4.11 9.58 -14.84
C GLY A 176 -2.60 9.79 -15.04
N LEU A 177 -1.81 9.54 -14.00
CA LEU A 177 -0.35 9.60 -14.07
C LEU A 177 0.23 8.53 -15.00
N HIS A 178 -0.31 7.31 -14.96
CA HIS A 178 0.14 6.23 -15.85
C HIS A 178 -0.13 6.54 -17.33
N LYS A 179 -1.29 7.12 -17.67
CA LYS A 179 -1.62 7.58 -19.04
C LYS A 179 -0.64 8.62 -19.56
N GLN A 180 -0.01 9.39 -18.68
CA GLN A 180 1.08 10.32 -18.99
C GLN A 180 2.46 9.62 -19.10
N LYS A 181 2.48 8.28 -19.15
CA LYS A 181 3.69 7.43 -19.19
C LYS A 181 4.61 7.58 -17.97
N ARG A 182 4.06 8.02 -16.83
CA ARG A 182 4.81 8.15 -15.58
C ARG A 182 4.87 6.80 -14.85
N LYS A 183 5.97 6.57 -14.12
CA LYS A 183 6.10 5.46 -13.18
C LYS A 183 5.56 5.89 -11.81
N VAL A 184 4.54 5.20 -11.35
CA VAL A 184 3.76 5.55 -10.16
C VAL A 184 3.92 4.47 -9.11
N PHE A 185 3.94 4.88 -7.86
CA PHE A 185 3.80 3.96 -6.75
C PHE A 185 2.85 4.54 -5.72
N ALA A 186 2.21 3.67 -4.94
CA ALA A 186 1.26 4.07 -3.92
C ALA A 186 1.64 3.49 -2.56
N LEU A 187 1.32 4.19 -1.48
CA LEU A 187 1.46 3.71 -0.11
C LEU A 187 0.14 3.87 0.63
N ASN A 188 -0.54 2.76 0.89
CA ASN A 188 -1.88 2.73 1.47
C ASN A 188 -2.03 1.52 2.42
N GLY A 189 -3.12 1.47 3.18
CA GLY A 189 -3.51 0.26 3.91
C GLY A 189 -3.55 -0.95 2.98
N CYS A 190 -3.05 -2.11 3.44
CA CYS A 190 -2.98 -3.34 2.62
C CYS A 190 -4.32 -3.72 1.95
N LEU A 191 -5.45 -3.51 2.64
CA LEU A 191 -6.78 -3.76 2.09
C LEU A 191 -7.11 -2.94 0.83
N HIS A 192 -6.55 -1.73 0.70
CA HIS A 192 -6.80 -0.87 -0.46
C HIS A 192 -6.07 -1.31 -1.71
N ASN A 193 -5.00 -2.08 -1.55
CA ASN A 193 -4.11 -2.48 -2.65
C ASN A 193 -4.35 -3.92 -3.14
N ASP A 194 -5.16 -4.73 -2.43
CA ASP A 194 -5.31 -6.17 -2.69
C ASP A 194 -5.73 -6.43 -4.15
N LEU A 195 -4.88 -7.13 -4.91
CA LEU A 195 -5.19 -7.48 -6.30
C LEU A 195 -6.23 -8.61 -6.41
N ASP A 196 -6.43 -9.37 -5.33
CA ASP A 196 -7.37 -10.50 -5.22
C ASP A 196 -8.15 -10.42 -3.88
N PRO A 197 -8.96 -9.36 -3.71
CA PRO A 197 -9.69 -9.12 -2.47
C PRO A 197 -10.77 -10.20 -2.30
N LEU A 198 -11.07 -10.51 -1.04
CA LEU A 198 -12.25 -11.31 -0.73
C LEU A 198 -13.51 -10.58 -1.26
N PRO A 199 -14.53 -11.30 -1.77
CA PRO A 199 -15.72 -10.68 -2.35
C PRO A 199 -16.37 -9.61 -1.44
N GLU A 200 -16.47 -9.89 -0.14
CA GLU A 200 -17.02 -8.98 0.85
C GLU A 200 -16.15 -7.75 1.15
N LYS A 201 -14.89 -7.74 0.72
CA LYS A 201 -13.94 -6.62 0.88
C LYS A 201 -13.58 -5.94 -0.45
N ALA A 202 -14.16 -6.38 -1.57
CA ALA A 202 -13.83 -5.84 -2.88
C ALA A 202 -14.05 -4.32 -2.99
N PHE A 203 -15.03 -3.77 -2.25
CA PHE A 203 -15.30 -2.33 -2.19
C PHE A 203 -14.17 -1.51 -1.55
N GLN A 204 -13.24 -2.15 -0.85
CA GLN A 204 -12.12 -1.49 -0.18
C GLN A 204 -10.89 -1.42 -1.07
N SER A 205 -10.79 -2.26 -2.10
CA SER A 205 -9.58 -2.38 -2.92
C SER A 205 -9.73 -1.74 -4.30
N PHE A 206 -8.77 -0.89 -4.64
CA PHE A 206 -8.59 -0.42 -6.02
C PHE A 206 -7.59 -1.27 -6.81
N GLY A 207 -6.89 -2.22 -6.18
CA GLY A 207 -5.93 -3.10 -6.85
C GLY A 207 -6.58 -3.95 -7.94
N ALA A 208 -7.69 -4.63 -7.60
CA ALA A 208 -8.44 -5.46 -8.53
C ALA A 208 -8.95 -4.72 -9.79
N PRO A 209 -9.62 -3.55 -9.69
CA PRO A 209 -10.01 -2.80 -10.88
C PRO A 209 -8.79 -2.25 -11.65
N LEU A 210 -7.71 -1.85 -10.98
CA LEU A 210 -6.51 -1.33 -11.64
C LEU A 210 -5.81 -2.34 -12.56
N VAL A 211 -5.81 -3.63 -12.21
CA VAL A 211 -5.22 -4.69 -13.04
C VAL A 211 -5.98 -4.91 -14.35
N LYS A 212 -7.28 -4.58 -14.40
CA LYS A 212 -8.07 -4.64 -15.64
C LYS A 212 -7.60 -3.60 -16.66
N ASP A 213 -7.27 -2.40 -16.18
CA ASP A 213 -6.81 -1.29 -17.01
C ASP A 213 -5.30 -1.35 -17.31
N THR A 214 -4.51 -1.86 -16.37
CA THR A 214 -3.05 -1.94 -16.47
C THR A 214 -2.53 -3.31 -16.06
N PRO A 215 -2.23 -4.22 -17.01
CA PRO A 215 -1.85 -5.59 -16.68
C PRO A 215 -0.50 -5.71 -15.97
N ASN A 216 0.35 -4.69 -15.95
CA ASN A 216 1.69 -4.72 -15.32
C ASN A 216 1.73 -4.00 -13.96
N VAL A 217 0.67 -4.12 -13.16
CA VAL A 217 0.61 -3.65 -11.76
C VAL A 217 1.16 -4.74 -10.84
N LEU A 218 1.96 -4.35 -9.84
CA LEU A 218 2.36 -5.24 -8.74
C LEU A 218 1.89 -4.69 -7.40
N GLU A 219 1.50 -5.59 -6.51
CA GLU A 219 1.20 -5.34 -5.11
C GLU A 219 2.32 -5.89 -4.23
N ILE A 220 2.72 -5.12 -3.23
CA ILE A 220 3.78 -5.44 -2.29
C ILE A 220 3.33 -5.05 -0.87
N ASP A 221 2.93 -6.02 -0.06
CA ASP A 221 2.60 -5.80 1.35
C ASP A 221 3.86 -5.79 2.22
N LEU A 222 3.98 -4.75 3.05
CA LEU A 222 5.06 -4.58 4.02
C LEU A 222 4.70 -5.30 5.32
N VAL A 223 5.39 -6.38 5.64
CA VAL A 223 5.12 -7.19 6.84
C VAL A 223 6.17 -6.91 7.91
N ILE A 224 5.78 -6.11 8.89
CA ILE A 224 6.56 -5.85 10.10
C ILE A 224 6.12 -6.85 11.17
N PRO A 225 6.95 -7.86 11.52
CA PRO A 225 6.53 -8.98 12.36
C PRO A 225 5.88 -8.55 13.69
N GLU A 226 6.38 -7.48 14.30
CA GLU A 226 5.91 -6.91 15.57
C GLU A 226 4.49 -6.36 15.46
N LEU A 227 4.14 -5.73 14.34
CA LEU A 227 2.78 -5.22 14.08
C LEU A 227 1.82 -6.37 13.87
N SER A 228 2.29 -7.45 13.26
CA SER A 228 1.45 -8.55 12.85
C SER A 228 1.16 -9.57 13.96
N LEU A 229 1.74 -9.44 15.16
CA LEU A 229 1.56 -10.39 16.27
C LEU A 229 0.18 -10.37 16.95
N ARG A 230 -0.63 -9.31 16.81
CA ARG A 230 -1.97 -9.25 17.45
C ARG A 230 -3.07 -9.83 16.57
N LYS A 231 -4.07 -10.45 17.23
CA LYS A 231 -5.12 -11.31 16.65
C LYS A 231 -5.86 -10.62 15.49
N SER A 232 -5.37 -10.79 14.26
CA SER A 232 -6.10 -10.76 12.98
C SER A 232 -5.38 -10.03 11.83
N TYR A 233 -4.20 -9.42 11.99
CA TYR A 233 -3.50 -8.73 10.88
C TYR A 233 -3.27 -9.62 9.63
N TYR A 234 -3.04 -10.93 9.83
CA TYR A 234 -2.94 -11.89 8.73
C TYR A 234 -4.24 -12.12 7.97
N LYS A 235 -5.40 -11.78 8.55
CA LYS A 235 -6.69 -11.88 7.84
C LYS A 235 -6.73 -10.89 6.67
N ASP A 236 -6.03 -9.77 6.80
CA ASP A 236 -6.05 -8.68 5.82
C ASP A 236 -4.91 -8.80 4.80
N LEU A 237 -3.82 -9.50 5.13
CA LEU A 237 -2.75 -9.80 4.16
C LEU A 237 -3.23 -10.71 3.02
N ALA A 238 -2.69 -10.47 1.83
CA ALA A 238 -2.89 -11.25 0.61
C ALA A 238 -2.16 -12.63 0.65
N LEU A 239 -2.34 -13.39 1.74
CA LEU A 239 -1.81 -14.74 1.93
C LEU A 239 -2.89 -15.81 1.74
N THR A 240 -2.50 -17.00 1.29
CA THR A 240 -3.35 -18.19 1.31
C THR A 240 -3.62 -18.67 2.75
N LYS A 241 -4.68 -19.46 2.96
CA LYS A 241 -5.01 -20.02 4.30
C LYS A 241 -3.83 -20.77 4.94
N ILE A 242 -3.04 -21.49 4.14
CA ILE A 242 -1.88 -22.25 4.61
C ILE A 242 -0.75 -21.30 5.02
N GLN A 243 -0.46 -20.30 4.19
CA GLN A 243 0.56 -19.29 4.50
C GLN A 243 0.20 -18.50 5.77
N LYS A 244 -1.08 -18.18 5.99
CA LYS A 244 -1.55 -17.50 7.22
C LYS A 244 -1.26 -18.32 8.48
N LYS A 245 -1.26 -19.65 8.43
CA LYS A 245 -0.91 -20.49 9.59
C LYS A 245 0.59 -20.50 9.89
N ASN A 246 1.42 -20.34 8.85
CA ASN A 246 2.87 -20.55 8.93
C ASN A 246 3.69 -19.27 8.70
N TRP A 247 3.07 -18.09 8.77
CA TRP A 247 3.71 -16.82 8.40
C TRP A 247 5.02 -16.56 9.14
N ARG A 248 5.15 -17.03 10.39
CA ARG A 248 6.36 -16.85 11.21
C ARG A 248 7.59 -17.47 10.55
N ASN A 249 7.40 -18.51 9.75
CA ASN A 249 8.47 -19.18 9.00
C ASN A 249 8.98 -18.32 7.82
N PHE A 250 8.29 -17.22 7.52
CA PHE A 250 8.71 -16.24 6.53
C PHE A 250 9.54 -15.11 7.13
N VAL A 251 9.59 -14.96 8.46
CA VAL A 251 10.43 -13.96 9.10
C VAL A 251 11.89 -14.39 8.96
N PRO A 252 12.74 -13.63 8.22
CA PRO A 252 14.14 -13.99 8.06
C PRO A 252 14.93 -13.70 9.34
N LYS A 253 16.12 -14.29 9.48
CA LYS A 253 17.05 -13.97 10.58
C LYS A 253 17.80 -12.64 10.37
N GLN A 254 17.99 -12.24 9.12
CA GLN A 254 18.70 -11.03 8.68
C GLN A 254 18.16 -10.59 7.30
N GLY A 255 18.43 -9.36 6.88
CA GLY A 255 18.00 -8.83 5.56
C GLY A 255 16.48 -8.80 5.38
N VAL A 256 16.00 -9.01 4.15
CA VAL A 256 14.57 -9.15 3.86
C VAL A 256 14.27 -10.48 3.17
N LYS A 257 13.01 -10.92 3.25
CA LYS A 257 12.50 -12.08 2.53
C LYS A 257 11.28 -11.69 1.71
N LEU A 258 11.35 -11.94 0.40
CA LEU A 258 10.22 -11.83 -0.49
C LEU A 258 9.39 -13.13 -0.46
N VAL A 259 8.09 -13.01 -0.29
CA VAL A 259 7.15 -14.13 -0.29
C VAL A 259 6.06 -13.87 -1.34
N PRO A 260 5.79 -14.80 -2.26
CA PRO A 260 4.65 -14.68 -3.17
C PRO A 260 3.32 -14.66 -2.40
N GLY A 261 2.44 -13.72 -2.75
CA GLY A 261 1.07 -13.61 -2.24
C GLY A 261 0.10 -14.57 -2.94
N LYS A 262 -1.20 -14.31 -2.82
CA LYS A 262 -2.26 -15.11 -3.47
C LYS A 262 -2.16 -15.08 -4.99
N SER A 263 -1.84 -13.91 -5.56
CA SER A 263 -1.76 -13.72 -7.00
C SER A 263 -0.31 -13.73 -7.50
N LYS A 264 -0.09 -14.04 -8.78
CA LYS A 264 1.24 -13.99 -9.41
C LYS A 264 1.87 -12.58 -9.44
N LYS A 265 1.11 -11.55 -9.07
CA LYS A 265 1.50 -10.13 -9.08
C LYS A 265 1.47 -9.50 -7.67
N SER A 266 1.21 -10.31 -6.65
CA SER A 266 1.14 -9.89 -5.26
C SER A 266 2.30 -10.52 -4.50
N TYR A 267 2.96 -9.72 -3.67
CA TYR A 267 4.11 -10.13 -2.90
C TYR A 267 4.04 -9.55 -1.49
N LEU A 268 4.75 -10.18 -0.57
CA LEU A 268 4.95 -9.70 0.77
C LEU A 268 6.45 -9.61 1.05
N ILE A 269 6.87 -8.52 1.69
CA ILE A 269 8.25 -8.37 2.16
C ILE A 269 8.24 -8.52 3.68
N PHE A 270 8.98 -9.52 4.17
CA PHE A 270 9.20 -9.77 5.58
C PHE A 270 10.59 -9.30 5.97
N TRP A 271 10.66 -8.61 7.09
CA TRP A 271 11.93 -8.24 7.73
C TRP A 271 12.13 -9.04 9.03
N PRO A 272 13.35 -9.10 9.59
CA PRO A 272 13.63 -9.77 10.86
C PRO A 272 12.92 -9.11 12.04
N TRP A 273 12.83 -9.88 13.13
CA TRP A 273 12.45 -9.39 14.45
C TRP A 273 13.45 -8.36 14.97
N GLY A 274 12.96 -7.33 15.65
CA GLY A 274 13.79 -6.38 16.38
C GLY A 274 13.31 -4.93 16.26
N LYS A 275 13.88 -4.07 17.11
CA LYS A 275 13.70 -2.63 16.98
C LYS A 275 14.36 -2.15 15.69
N ARG A 276 13.67 -1.26 14.98
CA ARG A 276 14.19 -0.55 13.81
C ARG A 276 14.06 0.93 14.12
N ASP A 277 15.14 1.49 14.63
CA ASP A 277 15.24 2.90 15.03
C ASP A 277 15.36 3.82 13.81
#